data_AF-A0A7H8PP16-F1
#
_entry.id   AF-A0A7H8PP16-F1
#
_cell.length_a   1.000
_cell.length_b   1.000
_cell.length_c   1.000
_cell.angle_alpha   90.00
_cell.angle_beta   90.00
_cell.angle_gamma   90.00
#
_symmetry.space_group_name_H-M   'P 1'
#
loop_
_entity.id
_entity.type
_entity.pdbx_description
1 polymer ?
#
loop_
_entity_poly.entity_id
_entity_poly.type
_entity_poly.pdbx_seq_one_letter_code
_entity_poly.pdbx_strand_id
1 'polypeptide(L)'
;MKKITWLTLLIICFIDFSRAQDQTQQLTNIQKGNYLSYLTTRNSSGKYEGGLRDLTYRITSIKDYRIFPEHKEVYMIRGGDPDRPDKDKELMFLPDNEAYPITYIEKVFEGNKSMQEELGFAPRINPYTDGNRLVFLDQKIYMIENWKDKDNYTLLAVLEYQPKKVSKFKLMKETMKSPKKMNALQPHEKLQQYLDTAFKKQKEHYATWIKKAENANKVAHTKSVLDLTLKAIKKKNEDWRNSAEYKRIKERNQMAKSHAQNSYAIVINQTGQDIYLYAEGSNNGSVIRNGSSVSTIDCTKNQYYTFSAGMSSREGTKIITANQSCGLQVIVK
;
A
#
# COMPACT_ATOMS: atom_id res chain seq x y z
N MET A 1 -23.72 -56.48 51.45
CA MET A 1 -22.69 -55.59 50.87
C MET A 1 -22.98 -55.40 49.39
N LYS A 2 -23.65 -54.30 49.03
CA LYS A 2 -24.00 -53.95 47.64
C LYS A 2 -22.92 -53.02 47.08
N LYS A 3 -22.23 -53.43 46.01
CA LYS A 3 -21.28 -52.60 45.28
C LYS A 3 -22.07 -51.63 44.41
N ILE A 4 -22.02 -50.34 44.74
CA ILE A 4 -22.51 -49.25 43.90
C ILE A 4 -21.36 -48.86 42.98
N THR A 5 -21.46 -49.27 41.72
CA THR A 5 -20.56 -48.84 40.64
C THR A 5 -20.89 -47.39 40.32
N TRP A 6 -20.04 -46.46 40.74
CA TRP A 6 -20.08 -45.07 40.31
C TRP A 6 -19.70 -45.01 38.83
N LEU A 7 -20.72 -44.90 37.97
CA LEU A 7 -20.55 -44.56 36.57
C LEU A 7 -20.19 -43.07 36.52
N THR A 8 -18.91 -42.77 36.36
CA THR A 8 -18.40 -41.42 36.15
C THR A 8 -18.98 -40.90 34.84
N LEU A 9 -20.03 -40.09 34.96
CA LEU A 9 -20.64 -39.34 33.87
C LEU A 9 -19.61 -38.28 33.43
N LEU A 10 -18.71 -38.68 32.54
CA LEU A 10 -17.77 -37.80 31.86
C LEU A 10 -18.59 -37.02 30.82
N ILE A 11 -19.36 -36.03 31.31
CA ILE A 11 -19.87 -34.94 30.49
C ILE A 11 -18.63 -34.22 29.99
N ILE A 12 -18.16 -34.64 28.82
CA ILE A 12 -17.28 -33.85 27.98
C ILE A 12 -18.05 -32.56 27.75
N CYS A 13 -17.70 -31.52 28.51
CA CYS A 13 -17.96 -30.15 28.12
C CYS A 13 -17.33 -29.98 26.73
N PHE A 14 -18.13 -30.19 25.68
CA PHE A 14 -17.92 -29.56 24.39
C PHE A 14 -18.01 -28.06 24.66
N ILE A 15 -16.91 -27.49 25.15
CA ILE A 15 -16.70 -26.06 25.16
C ILE A 15 -16.91 -25.63 23.71
N ASP A 16 -17.86 -24.73 23.49
CA ASP A 16 -18.23 -24.06 22.25
C ASP A 16 -17.03 -23.37 21.56
N PHE A 17 -16.03 -24.14 21.16
CA PHE A 17 -14.85 -23.69 20.42
C PHE A 17 -15.20 -23.26 18.98
N SER A 18 -16.48 -23.39 18.59
CA SER A 18 -16.96 -23.22 17.23
C SER A 18 -17.66 -21.89 16.97
N ARG A 19 -17.83 -21.02 17.98
CA ARG A 19 -18.51 -19.75 17.75
C ARG A 19 -17.49 -18.70 17.28
N ALA A 20 -17.11 -18.75 16.00
CA ALA A 20 -16.41 -17.62 15.36
C ALA A 20 -17.19 -16.34 15.69
N GLN A 21 -16.57 -15.42 16.41
CA GLN A 21 -17.15 -14.14 16.77
C GLN A 21 -16.92 -13.16 15.61
N ASP A 22 -17.75 -12.12 15.52
CA ASP A 22 -17.46 -11.03 14.60
C ASP A 22 -16.17 -10.32 15.05
N GLN A 23 -15.50 -9.66 14.10
CA GLN A 23 -14.21 -9.02 14.39
C GLN A 23 -14.33 -7.84 15.35
N THR A 24 -15.49 -7.19 15.46
CA THR A 24 -15.69 -6.12 16.44
C THR A 24 -15.66 -6.68 17.87
N GLN A 25 -16.26 -7.85 18.09
CA GLN A 25 -16.16 -8.55 19.39
C GLN A 25 -14.72 -8.96 19.68
N GLN A 26 -13.99 -9.54 18.72
CA GLN A 26 -12.59 -9.93 18.90
C GLN A 26 -11.70 -8.72 19.23
N LEU A 27 -11.97 -7.58 18.61
CA LEU A 27 -11.23 -6.33 18.82
C LEU A 27 -11.32 -5.80 20.26
N THR A 28 -12.36 -6.13 21.03
CA THR A 28 -12.48 -5.71 22.45
C THR A 28 -11.34 -6.25 23.32
N ASN A 29 -10.72 -7.35 22.92
CA ASN A 29 -9.60 -7.98 23.62
C ASN A 29 -8.22 -7.52 23.11
N ILE A 30 -8.18 -6.61 22.14
CA ILE A 30 -6.95 -6.11 21.52
C ILE A 30 -6.49 -4.85 22.26
N GLN A 31 -5.22 -4.82 22.66
CA GLN A 31 -4.66 -3.72 23.43
C GLN A 31 -4.16 -2.59 22.52
N LYS A 32 -4.34 -1.34 22.93
CA LYS A 32 -3.68 -0.19 22.26
C LYS A 32 -2.19 -0.20 22.61
N GLY A 33 -1.33 0.12 21.66
CA GLY A 33 0.11 0.17 21.88
C GLY A 33 0.92 -0.63 20.86
N ASN A 34 2.11 -1.06 21.24
CA ASN A 34 3.12 -1.60 20.33
C ASN A 34 2.87 -3.08 20.04
N TYR A 35 3.23 -3.50 18.83
CA TYR A 35 3.11 -4.87 18.39
C TYR A 35 4.41 -5.34 17.72
N LEU A 36 4.79 -6.57 18.02
CA LEU A 36 5.89 -7.26 17.35
C LEU A 36 5.34 -8.13 16.22
N SER A 37 5.93 -7.99 15.03
CA SER A 37 5.48 -8.66 13.81
C SER A 37 6.28 -9.92 13.54
N TYR A 38 5.69 -11.10 13.77
CA TYR A 38 6.27 -12.39 13.39
C TYR A 38 5.89 -12.73 11.96
N LEU A 39 6.89 -12.88 11.09
CA LEU A 39 6.67 -13.23 9.68
C LEU A 39 6.15 -14.66 9.55
N THR A 40 5.28 -14.87 8.56
CA THR A 40 4.62 -16.16 8.31
C THR A 40 5.08 -16.82 7.02
N THR A 41 6.11 -16.30 6.33
CA THR A 41 6.65 -16.91 5.11
C THR A 41 7.13 -18.34 5.37
N ARG A 42 6.78 -19.27 4.49
CA ARG A 42 7.26 -20.66 4.48
C ARG A 42 8.26 -20.84 3.34
N ASN A 43 9.33 -21.60 3.59
CA ASN A 43 10.29 -21.99 2.55
C ASN A 43 9.72 -23.06 1.61
N SER A 44 10.49 -23.44 0.60
CA SER A 44 10.14 -24.53 -0.33
C SER A 44 9.88 -25.89 0.34
N SER A 45 10.38 -26.10 1.55
CA SER A 45 10.12 -27.30 2.37
C SER A 45 8.90 -27.15 3.29
N GLY A 46 8.14 -26.07 3.18
CA GLY A 46 6.94 -25.80 4.00
C GLY A 46 7.23 -25.35 5.44
N LYS A 47 8.49 -25.12 5.82
CA LYS A 47 8.87 -24.66 7.16
C LYS A 47 8.87 -23.13 7.21
N TYR A 48 8.44 -22.54 8.33
CA TYR A 48 8.52 -21.10 8.50
C TYR A 48 9.96 -20.59 8.45
N GLU A 49 10.20 -19.62 7.56
CA GLU A 49 11.44 -18.85 7.49
C GLU A 49 11.36 -17.80 8.59
N GLY A 50 12.09 -18.01 9.67
CA GLY A 50 12.08 -17.10 10.81
C GLY A 50 12.36 -15.67 10.41
N GLY A 51 11.59 -14.75 10.95
CA GLY A 51 11.84 -13.34 10.75
C GLY A 51 10.90 -12.49 11.58
N LEU A 52 11.36 -11.31 11.90
CA LEU A 52 10.53 -10.22 12.36
C LEU A 52 10.55 -9.15 11.28
N ARG A 53 9.43 -8.49 11.05
CA ARG A 53 9.45 -7.27 10.24
C ARG A 53 10.03 -6.17 11.12
N ASP A 54 11.11 -5.54 10.69
CA ASP A 54 11.72 -4.38 11.38
C ASP A 54 10.87 -3.11 11.16
N LEU A 55 9.57 -3.23 11.45
CA LEU A 55 8.59 -2.16 11.33
C LEU A 55 7.91 -2.04 12.68
N THR A 56 7.87 -0.83 13.23
CA THR A 56 7.04 -0.55 14.40
C THR A 56 5.58 -0.62 13.98
N TYR A 57 4.82 -1.55 14.57
CA TYR A 57 3.37 -1.58 14.48
C TYR A 57 2.80 -1.03 15.79
N ARG A 58 1.90 -0.06 15.68
CA ARG A 58 1.27 0.53 16.86
C ARG A 58 -0.20 0.83 16.59
N ILE A 59 -1.10 0.20 17.35
CA ILE A 59 -2.49 0.66 17.40
C ILE A 59 -2.50 1.95 18.22
N THR A 60 -2.83 3.05 17.57
CA THR A 60 -2.89 4.39 18.16
C THR A 60 -4.29 4.70 18.67
N SER A 61 -5.32 4.24 17.96
CA SER A 61 -6.71 4.50 18.32
C SER A 61 -7.65 3.39 17.87
N ILE A 62 -8.71 3.22 18.64
CA ILE A 62 -9.88 2.42 18.28
C ILE A 62 -11.07 3.31 18.61
N LYS A 63 -11.91 3.60 17.61
CA LYS A 63 -13.05 4.51 17.69
C LYS A 63 -14.30 3.80 17.19
N ASP A 64 -15.48 4.32 17.52
CA ASP A 64 -16.72 3.87 16.91
C ASP A 64 -16.69 4.16 15.42
N TYR A 65 -17.19 3.22 14.61
CA TYR A 65 -17.24 3.43 13.18
C TYR A 65 -18.29 4.46 12.83
N ARG A 66 -17.87 5.51 12.12
CA ARG A 66 -18.71 6.69 11.84
C ARG A 66 -20.01 6.37 11.08
N ILE A 67 -20.06 5.26 10.35
CA ILE A 67 -21.22 4.87 9.55
C ILE A 67 -22.11 3.87 10.30
N PHE A 68 -21.51 2.87 10.95
CA PHE A 68 -22.19 1.83 11.75
C PHE A 68 -21.53 1.77 13.14
N PRO A 69 -21.96 2.60 14.11
CA PRO A 69 -21.29 2.75 15.41
C PRO A 69 -21.20 1.48 16.27
N GLU A 70 -21.99 0.46 15.97
CA GLU A 70 -21.87 -0.89 16.52
C GLU A 70 -20.51 -1.52 16.22
N HIS A 71 -19.87 -1.11 15.12
CA HIS A 71 -18.52 -1.51 14.72
C HIS A 71 -17.48 -0.47 15.13
N LYS A 72 -16.21 -0.76 14.83
CA LYS A 72 -15.09 0.13 15.15
C LYS A 72 -14.29 0.54 13.92
N GLU A 73 -13.55 1.62 14.06
CA GLU A 73 -12.42 2.01 13.21
C GLU A 73 -11.13 1.75 13.98
N VAL A 74 -10.14 1.14 13.32
CA VAL A 74 -8.83 0.89 13.92
C VAL A 74 -7.80 1.79 13.24
N TYR A 75 -7.06 2.55 14.04
CA TYR A 75 -5.97 3.41 13.58
C TYR A 75 -4.65 2.77 14.00
N MET A 76 -3.79 2.53 13.02
CA MET A 76 -2.53 1.83 13.22
C MET A 76 -1.42 2.49 12.43
N ILE A 77 -0.29 2.72 13.08
CA ILE A 77 0.96 3.09 12.39
C ILE A 77 1.61 1.81 11.87
N ARG A 78 1.94 1.79 10.58
CA ARG A 78 2.74 0.75 9.94
C ARG A 78 4.09 1.33 9.53
N GLY A 79 5.16 0.83 10.15
CA GLY A 79 6.49 0.98 9.58
C GLY A 79 7.11 2.35 9.73
N GLY A 80 7.27 2.79 10.97
CA GLY A 80 8.22 3.84 11.26
C GLY A 80 9.65 3.34 11.23
N ASP A 81 10.50 4.08 10.52
CA ASP A 81 11.93 4.13 10.81
C ASP A 81 12.03 4.51 12.29
N PRO A 82 12.55 3.64 13.18
CA PRO A 82 12.66 3.95 14.60
C PRO A 82 13.52 5.19 14.87
N ASP A 83 14.31 5.63 13.88
CA ASP A 83 15.15 6.82 13.89
C ASP A 83 14.48 8.03 13.19
N ARG A 84 13.34 7.85 12.50
CA ARG A 84 12.51 8.93 11.87
C ARG A 84 11.00 8.72 12.03
N PRO A 85 10.48 8.84 13.27
CA PRO A 85 9.06 8.64 13.58
C PRO A 85 8.13 9.73 13.02
N ASP A 86 8.67 10.85 12.54
CA ASP A 86 7.94 11.93 11.87
C ASP A 86 7.39 11.55 10.49
N LYS A 87 7.87 10.44 9.91
CA LYS A 87 7.43 9.91 8.62
C LYS A 87 6.34 8.84 8.74
N ASP A 88 5.94 8.51 9.97
CA ASP A 88 5.02 7.42 10.24
C ASP A 88 3.61 7.75 9.73
N LYS A 89 3.20 7.06 8.66
CA LYS A 89 1.84 7.17 8.16
C LYS A 89 0.90 6.37 9.07
N GLU A 90 -0.01 7.08 9.75
CA GLU A 90 -1.14 6.45 10.40
C GLU A 90 -2.13 5.95 9.32
N LEU A 91 -2.44 4.66 9.39
CA LEU A 91 -3.38 3.98 8.52
C LEU A 91 -4.69 3.77 9.28
N MET A 92 -5.80 3.81 8.54
CA MET A 92 -7.12 3.52 9.07
C MET A 92 -7.63 2.20 8.47
N PHE A 93 -8.23 1.38 9.32
CA PHE A 93 -8.83 0.11 8.95
C PHE A 93 -10.33 0.12 9.32
N LEU A 94 -11.17 -0.15 8.32
CA LEU A 94 -12.63 -0.13 8.41
C LEU A 94 -13.19 -1.56 8.33
N PRO A 95 -14.34 -1.88 8.93
CA PRO A 95 -14.95 -3.20 8.80
C PRO A 95 -15.26 -3.52 7.32
N ASP A 96 -15.06 -4.77 6.92
CA ASP A 96 -15.33 -5.23 5.54
C ASP A 96 -16.82 -5.45 5.21
N ASN A 97 -17.67 -5.46 6.23
CA ASN A 97 -19.11 -5.64 6.09
C ASN A 97 -19.85 -4.90 7.21
N GLU A 98 -21.01 -4.35 6.87
CA GLU A 98 -21.83 -3.50 7.75
C GLU A 98 -22.62 -4.26 8.81
N ALA A 99 -22.81 -5.57 8.64
CA ALA A 99 -23.59 -6.39 9.57
C ALA A 99 -22.71 -7.32 10.39
N TYR A 100 -21.71 -7.93 9.75
CA TYR A 100 -20.84 -8.92 10.37
C TYR A 100 -19.42 -8.83 9.80
N PRO A 101 -18.55 -8.00 10.38
CA PRO A 101 -17.18 -7.85 9.92
C PRO A 101 -16.37 -9.14 10.14
N ILE A 102 -15.74 -9.63 9.07
CA ILE A 102 -14.81 -10.78 9.10
C ILE A 102 -13.37 -10.30 9.09
N THR A 103 -13.13 -9.16 8.46
CA THR A 103 -11.82 -8.51 8.40
C THR A 103 -11.97 -7.00 8.52
N TYR A 104 -10.87 -6.33 8.86
CA TYR A 104 -10.77 -4.88 8.85
C TYR A 104 -9.82 -4.44 7.73
N ILE A 105 -10.32 -3.69 6.76
CA ILE A 105 -9.61 -3.34 5.53
C ILE A 105 -8.99 -1.95 5.66
N GLU A 106 -7.71 -1.82 5.28
CA GLU A 106 -7.03 -0.53 5.13
C GLU A 106 -7.79 0.33 4.10
N LYS A 107 -8.50 1.34 4.60
CA LYS A 107 -9.35 2.24 3.80
C LYS A 107 -9.36 3.64 4.39
N VAL A 108 -9.72 4.58 3.54
CA VAL A 108 -10.03 5.97 3.93
C VAL A 108 -11.47 6.29 3.58
N PHE A 109 -12.03 7.34 4.17
CA PHE A 109 -13.28 7.90 3.70
C PHE A 109 -13.07 8.66 2.39
N GLU A 110 -14.08 8.63 1.53
CA GLU A 110 -14.08 9.39 0.28
C GLU A 110 -14.24 10.90 0.55
N GLY A 111 -13.76 11.73 -0.36
CA GLY A 111 -13.85 13.19 -0.24
C GLY A 111 -12.85 13.79 0.75
N ASN A 112 -12.88 15.12 0.84
CA ASN A 112 -12.10 15.87 1.84
C ASN A 112 -12.94 16.09 3.11
N LYS A 113 -12.31 16.65 4.16
CA LYS A 113 -12.98 16.89 5.46
C LYS A 113 -14.29 17.67 5.34
N SER A 114 -14.32 18.75 4.57
CA SER A 114 -15.52 19.58 4.38
C SER A 114 -16.64 18.80 3.69
N MET A 115 -16.33 18.00 2.67
CA MET A 115 -17.32 17.14 2.02
C MET A 115 -17.85 16.07 2.96
N GLN A 116 -16.98 15.50 3.81
CA GLN A 116 -17.38 14.50 4.79
C GLN A 116 -18.29 15.08 5.89
N GLU A 117 -18.04 16.33 6.29
CA GLU A 117 -18.89 17.05 7.25
C GLU A 117 -20.24 17.44 6.66
N GLU A 118 -20.30 17.78 5.36
CA GLU A 118 -21.52 18.20 4.67
C GLU A 118 -22.38 17.02 4.17
N LEU A 119 -21.74 16.05 3.50
CA LEU A 119 -22.44 14.94 2.84
C LEU A 119 -22.48 13.68 3.71
N GLY A 120 -21.59 13.57 4.70
CA GLY A 120 -21.41 12.38 5.51
C GLY A 120 -20.22 11.51 5.09
N PHE A 121 -20.08 10.37 5.75
CA PHE A 121 -18.94 9.46 5.57
C PHE A 121 -19.32 8.29 4.66
N ALA A 122 -18.45 7.97 3.71
CA ALA A 122 -18.55 6.75 2.90
C ALA A 122 -17.14 6.18 2.65
N PRO A 123 -16.93 4.85 2.74
CA PRO A 123 -15.63 4.27 2.47
C PRO A 123 -15.24 4.48 1.01
N ARG A 124 -13.99 4.89 0.76
CA ARG A 124 -13.44 5.02 -0.59
C ARG A 124 -13.46 3.68 -1.31
N ILE A 125 -13.87 3.70 -2.58
CA ILE A 125 -13.67 2.58 -3.51
C ILE A 125 -12.25 2.69 -4.07
N ASN A 126 -11.41 1.70 -3.81
CA ASN A 126 -10.10 1.62 -4.44
C ASN A 126 -10.24 0.96 -5.83
N PRO A 127 -9.91 1.62 -6.93
CA PRO A 127 -10.08 1.06 -8.27
C PRO A 127 -9.09 -0.07 -8.60
N TYR A 128 -8.00 -0.22 -7.85
CA TYR A 128 -6.98 -1.24 -8.12
C TYR A 128 -7.12 -2.44 -7.19
N THR A 129 -6.87 -2.24 -5.91
CA THR A 129 -6.99 -3.27 -4.87
C THR A 129 -7.22 -2.60 -3.53
N ASP A 130 -8.11 -3.17 -2.72
CA ASP A 130 -8.17 -2.82 -1.31
C ASP A 130 -6.80 -3.06 -0.63
N GLY A 131 -6.48 -2.26 0.39
CA GLY A 131 -5.19 -2.35 1.08
C GLY A 131 -5.07 -3.59 1.98
N ASN A 132 -4.14 -3.56 2.94
CA ASN A 132 -3.98 -4.66 3.88
C ASN A 132 -5.25 -4.92 4.69
N ARG A 133 -5.46 -6.16 5.11
CA ARG A 133 -6.54 -6.55 6.02
C ARG A 133 -5.99 -7.00 7.37
N LEU A 134 -6.74 -6.72 8.43
CA LEU A 134 -6.48 -7.19 9.79
C LEU A 134 -7.55 -8.18 10.21
N VAL A 135 -7.12 -9.25 10.88
CA VAL A 135 -7.98 -10.23 11.54
C VAL A 135 -7.50 -10.43 12.98
N PHE A 136 -8.33 -10.10 13.95
CA PHE A 136 -8.12 -10.22 15.38
C PHE A 136 -8.54 -11.62 15.85
N LEU A 137 -7.59 -12.38 16.39
CA LEU A 137 -7.82 -13.72 16.95
C LEU A 137 -6.89 -13.94 18.15
N ASP A 138 -7.45 -14.39 19.27
CA ASP A 138 -6.71 -14.72 20.49
C ASP A 138 -5.71 -13.65 20.92
N GLN A 139 -6.19 -12.40 20.94
CA GLN A 139 -5.44 -11.19 21.30
C GLN A 139 -4.25 -10.88 20.35
N LYS A 140 -4.21 -11.53 19.18
CA LYS A 140 -3.21 -11.30 18.13
C LYS A 140 -3.88 -10.70 16.90
N ILE A 141 -3.07 -10.09 16.04
CA ILE A 141 -3.53 -9.48 14.78
C ILE A 141 -2.87 -10.21 13.62
N TYR A 142 -3.67 -10.83 12.76
CA TYR A 142 -3.22 -11.47 11.54
C TYR A 142 -3.33 -10.44 10.43
N MET A 143 -2.19 -10.11 9.82
CA MET A 143 -2.14 -9.12 8.76
C MET A 143 -2.08 -9.81 7.41
N ILE A 144 -3.06 -9.51 6.56
CA ILE A 144 -3.25 -10.14 5.26
C ILE A 144 -3.01 -9.10 4.17
N GLU A 145 -2.41 -9.51 3.06
CA GLU A 145 -2.29 -8.73 1.83
C GLU A 145 -2.77 -9.53 0.61
N ASN A 146 -2.86 -8.85 -0.54
CA ASN A 146 -3.24 -9.46 -1.83
C ASN A 146 -4.57 -10.24 -1.74
N TRP A 147 -5.48 -9.78 -0.90
CA TRP A 147 -6.77 -10.42 -0.66
C TRP A 147 -7.62 -10.40 -1.94
N LYS A 148 -8.01 -11.58 -2.40
CA LYS A 148 -9.06 -11.74 -3.43
C LYS A 148 -10.33 -12.30 -2.80
N ASP A 149 -10.18 -13.36 -2.01
CA ASP A 149 -11.24 -14.00 -1.25
C ASP A 149 -10.64 -14.79 -0.07
N LYS A 150 -11.48 -15.53 0.66
CA LYS A 150 -11.08 -16.30 1.85
C LYS A 150 -10.13 -17.47 1.57
N ASP A 151 -9.96 -17.86 0.31
CA ASP A 151 -9.12 -18.97 -0.12
C ASP A 151 -7.88 -18.48 -0.90
N ASN A 152 -7.87 -17.19 -1.25
CA ASN A 152 -6.85 -16.55 -2.08
C ASN A 152 -6.34 -15.26 -1.42
N TYR A 153 -5.35 -15.41 -0.55
CA TYR A 153 -4.70 -14.31 0.15
C TYR A 153 -3.26 -14.65 0.57
N THR A 154 -2.48 -13.63 0.95
CA THR A 154 -1.15 -13.81 1.57
C THR A 154 -1.21 -13.40 3.03
N LEU A 155 -0.97 -14.34 3.96
CA LEU A 155 -0.73 -14.01 5.37
C LEU A 155 0.70 -13.47 5.50
N LEU A 156 0.84 -12.20 5.84
CA LEU A 156 2.14 -11.53 5.97
C LEU A 156 2.80 -11.79 7.31
N ALA A 157 2.03 -11.61 8.37
CA ALA A 157 2.53 -11.65 9.72
C ALA A 157 1.43 -11.87 10.75
N VAL A 158 1.84 -12.36 11.91
CA VAL A 158 1.07 -12.30 13.14
C VAL A 158 1.69 -11.27 14.07
N LEU A 159 0.90 -10.29 14.49
CA LEU A 159 1.29 -9.22 15.39
C LEU A 159 0.91 -9.60 16.82
N GLU A 160 1.88 -9.50 17.74
CA GLU A 160 1.65 -9.71 19.16
C GLU A 160 1.98 -8.48 19.99
N TYR A 161 1.09 -8.15 20.92
CA TYR A 161 1.22 -6.97 21.75
C TYR A 161 2.51 -6.99 22.58
N GLN A 162 3.14 -5.83 22.70
CA GLN A 162 4.29 -5.59 23.56
C GLN A 162 3.99 -4.36 24.44
N PRO A 163 4.01 -4.51 25.78
CA PRO A 163 3.70 -3.40 26.69
C PRO A 163 4.72 -2.26 26.61
N LYS A 164 5.93 -2.55 26.10
CA LYS A 164 7.02 -1.59 25.93
C LYS A 164 7.71 -1.83 24.59
N LYS A 165 8.42 -0.83 24.09
CA LYS A 165 9.29 -0.97 22.90
C LYS A 165 10.29 -2.11 23.15
N VAL A 166 10.40 -3.02 22.19
CA VAL A 166 11.29 -4.19 22.27
C VAL A 166 12.74 -3.72 22.08
N SER A 167 13.64 -4.11 22.98
CA SER A 167 15.07 -3.78 22.84
C SER A 167 15.72 -4.58 21.70
N LYS A 168 16.81 -4.08 21.11
CA LYS A 168 17.53 -4.77 20.01
C LYS A 168 17.93 -6.21 20.39
N PHE A 169 18.38 -6.42 21.62
CA PHE A 169 18.73 -7.74 22.12
C PHE A 169 17.52 -8.68 22.25
N LYS A 170 16.38 -8.17 22.72
CA LYS A 170 15.13 -8.95 22.76
C LYS A 170 14.63 -9.24 21.34
N LEU A 171 14.73 -8.29 20.42
CA LEU A 171 14.38 -8.46 19.01
C LEU A 171 15.16 -9.61 18.38
N MET A 172 16.49 -9.63 18.56
CA MET A 172 17.35 -10.72 18.09
C MET A 172 16.90 -12.09 18.62
N LYS A 173 16.61 -12.18 19.92
CA LYS A 173 16.11 -13.42 20.54
C LYS A 173 14.77 -13.86 19.97
N GLU A 174 13.84 -12.92 19.77
CA GLU A 174 12.53 -13.20 19.20
C GLU A 174 12.63 -13.64 17.73
N THR A 175 13.52 -13.04 16.94
CA THR A 175 13.79 -13.47 15.56
C THR A 175 14.23 -14.93 15.50
N MET A 176 15.18 -15.33 16.34
CA MET A 176 15.66 -16.72 16.39
C MET A 176 14.56 -17.71 16.82
N LYS A 177 13.63 -17.28 17.68
CA LYS A 177 12.51 -18.11 18.15
C LYS A 177 11.31 -18.11 17.20
N SER A 178 11.26 -17.17 16.26
CA SER A 178 10.14 -16.96 15.33
C SER A 178 9.71 -18.24 14.59
N PRO A 179 10.61 -19.04 13.97
CA PRO A 179 10.19 -20.27 13.28
C PRO A 179 9.48 -21.27 14.21
N LYS A 180 10.06 -21.50 15.39
CA LYS A 180 9.50 -22.43 16.40
C LYS A 180 8.14 -21.94 16.87
N LYS A 181 8.00 -20.64 17.08
CA LYS A 181 6.76 -20.01 17.51
C LYS A 181 5.66 -20.10 16.45
N MET A 182 5.98 -19.81 15.20
CA MET A 182 5.00 -19.91 14.09
C MET A 182 4.61 -21.36 13.82
N ASN A 183 5.54 -22.32 13.92
CA ASN A 183 5.22 -23.75 13.87
C ASN A 183 4.29 -24.18 15.01
N ALA A 184 4.43 -23.63 16.21
CA ALA A 184 3.51 -23.96 17.31
C ALA A 184 2.13 -23.30 17.12
N LEU A 185 2.09 -22.09 16.56
CA LEU A 185 0.86 -21.33 16.37
C LEU A 185 0.00 -21.85 15.19
N GLN A 186 0.63 -22.40 14.15
CA GLN A 186 -0.03 -22.81 12.90
C GLN A 186 -0.96 -21.69 12.35
N PRO A 187 -0.40 -20.48 12.11
CA PRO A 187 -1.21 -19.30 11.85
C PRO A 187 -2.03 -19.36 10.56
N HIS A 188 -1.59 -20.13 9.56
CA HIS A 188 -2.35 -20.30 8.32
C HIS A 188 -3.60 -21.15 8.55
N GLU A 189 -3.43 -22.33 9.16
CA GLU A 189 -4.53 -23.24 9.47
C GLU A 189 -5.56 -22.56 10.37
N LYS A 190 -5.08 -21.84 11.39
CA LYS A 190 -5.93 -21.12 12.35
C LYS A 190 -6.71 -19.98 11.71
N LEU A 191 -6.06 -19.19 10.86
CA LEU A 191 -6.73 -18.11 10.14
C LEU A 191 -7.76 -18.68 9.15
N GLN A 192 -7.41 -19.72 8.40
CA GLN A 192 -8.32 -20.34 7.44
C GLN A 192 -9.58 -20.88 8.12
N GLN A 193 -9.42 -21.61 9.23
CA GLN A 193 -10.54 -22.13 10.02
C GLN A 193 -11.49 -21.02 10.49
N TYR A 194 -10.91 -19.89 10.93
CA TYR A 194 -11.69 -18.71 11.29
C TYR A 194 -12.45 -18.17 10.07
N LEU A 195 -11.75 -17.91 8.96
CA LEU A 195 -12.33 -17.33 7.75
C LEU A 195 -13.48 -18.20 7.22
N ASP A 196 -13.30 -19.52 7.12
CA ASP A 196 -14.34 -20.44 6.66
C ASP A 196 -15.62 -20.34 7.50
N THR A 197 -15.47 -20.31 8.83
CA THR A 197 -16.59 -20.20 9.76
C THR A 197 -17.24 -18.81 9.70
N ALA A 198 -16.43 -17.75 9.65
CA ALA A 198 -16.89 -16.38 9.68
C ALA A 198 -17.61 -15.98 8.38
N PHE A 199 -17.15 -16.46 7.22
CA PHE A 199 -17.79 -16.25 5.92
C PHE A 199 -19.19 -16.86 5.86
N LYS A 200 -19.34 -18.09 6.36
CA LYS A 200 -20.65 -18.73 6.46
C LYS A 200 -21.60 -17.90 7.33
N LYS A 201 -21.15 -17.46 8.49
CA LYS A 201 -21.94 -16.65 9.42
C LYS A 201 -22.31 -15.28 8.86
N GLN A 202 -21.37 -14.58 8.21
CA GLN A 202 -21.66 -13.29 7.59
C GLN A 202 -22.77 -13.42 6.57
N LYS A 203 -22.72 -14.44 5.71
CA LYS A 203 -23.76 -14.70 4.70
C LYS A 203 -25.14 -14.91 5.33
N GLU A 204 -25.22 -15.76 6.36
CA GLU A 204 -26.46 -16.07 7.08
C GLU A 204 -26.99 -14.84 7.84
N HIS A 205 -26.11 -14.14 8.55
CA HIS A 205 -26.46 -12.96 9.34
C HIS A 205 -26.91 -11.80 8.46
N TYR A 206 -26.15 -11.46 7.42
CA TYR A 206 -26.46 -10.33 6.54
C TYR A 206 -27.84 -10.48 5.88
N ALA A 207 -28.19 -11.69 5.42
CA ALA A 207 -29.47 -11.97 4.79
C ALA A 207 -30.68 -11.70 5.71
N THR A 208 -30.51 -11.80 7.02
CA THR A 208 -31.55 -11.48 8.01
C THR A 208 -31.45 -10.03 8.48
N TRP A 209 -30.24 -9.52 8.67
CA TRP A 209 -29.95 -8.16 9.11
C TRP A 209 -30.48 -7.10 8.14
N ILE A 210 -30.31 -7.31 6.83
CA ILE A 210 -30.72 -6.34 5.80
C ILE A 210 -32.25 -6.24 5.61
N LYS A 211 -33.02 -7.22 6.12
CA LYS A 211 -34.49 -7.18 6.05
C LYS A 211 -35.10 -6.11 6.97
N LYS A 212 -34.35 -5.63 7.96
CA LYS A 212 -34.77 -4.51 8.81
C LYS A 212 -34.68 -3.21 7.99
N ALA A 213 -35.78 -2.48 7.91
CA ALA A 213 -35.86 -1.24 7.12
C ALA A 213 -34.78 -0.23 7.51
N GLU A 214 -34.49 -0.08 8.80
CA GLU A 214 -33.42 0.80 9.29
C GLU A 214 -32.05 0.47 8.69
N ASN A 215 -31.69 -0.82 8.66
CA ASN A 215 -30.41 -1.29 8.14
C ASN A 215 -30.31 -1.12 6.63
N ALA A 216 -31.38 -1.47 5.90
CA ALA A 216 -31.47 -1.24 4.46
C ALA A 216 -31.32 0.25 4.13
N ASN A 217 -31.97 1.12 4.89
CA ASN A 217 -31.88 2.57 4.72
C ASN A 217 -30.46 3.09 5.01
N LYS A 218 -29.78 2.60 6.04
CA LYS A 218 -28.38 2.96 6.35
C LYS A 218 -27.43 2.58 5.20
N VAL A 219 -27.56 1.37 4.66
CA VAL A 219 -26.76 0.91 3.51
C VAL A 219 -27.05 1.77 2.26
N ALA A 220 -28.33 2.02 1.96
CA ALA A 220 -28.73 2.86 0.83
C ALA A 220 -28.24 4.30 0.98
N HIS A 221 -28.34 4.87 2.19
CA HIS A 221 -27.84 6.21 2.50
C HIS A 221 -26.32 6.29 2.31
N THR A 222 -25.57 5.33 2.84
CA THR A 222 -24.10 5.27 2.67
C THR A 222 -23.70 5.26 1.19
N LYS A 223 -24.43 4.48 0.37
CA LYS A 223 -24.23 4.46 -1.08
C LYS A 223 -24.56 5.81 -1.73
N SER A 224 -25.66 6.45 -1.34
CA SER A 224 -26.04 7.78 -1.83
C SER A 224 -24.99 8.84 -1.49
N VAL A 225 -24.43 8.81 -0.28
CA VAL A 225 -23.34 9.72 0.14
C VAL A 225 -22.11 9.52 -0.74
N LEU A 226 -21.74 8.27 -1.02
CA LEU A 226 -20.63 7.96 -1.91
C LEU A 226 -20.87 8.51 -3.32
N ASP A 227 -22.04 8.24 -3.89
CA ASP A 227 -22.39 8.69 -5.25
C ASP A 227 -22.37 10.22 -5.38
N LEU A 228 -22.91 10.93 -4.38
CA LEU A 228 -22.87 12.40 -4.32
C LEU A 228 -21.44 12.92 -4.21
N THR A 229 -20.63 12.30 -3.35
CA THR A 229 -19.22 12.66 -3.16
C THR A 229 -18.44 12.48 -4.46
N LEU A 230 -18.58 11.34 -5.13
CA LEU A 230 -17.91 11.06 -6.41
C LEU A 230 -18.37 12.02 -7.52
N LYS A 231 -19.67 12.34 -7.57
CA LYS A 231 -20.22 13.32 -8.52
C LYS A 231 -19.63 14.71 -8.28
N ALA A 232 -19.52 15.15 -7.04
CA ALA A 232 -18.92 16.44 -6.69
C ALA A 232 -17.42 16.49 -7.02
N ILE A 233 -16.65 15.43 -6.73
CA ILE A 233 -15.23 15.32 -7.11
C ILE A 233 -15.09 15.39 -8.63
N LYS A 234 -15.90 14.62 -9.38
CA LYS A 234 -15.89 14.61 -10.84
C LYS A 234 -16.15 16.00 -11.41
N LYS A 235 -17.22 16.66 -10.93
CA LYS A 235 -17.57 18.03 -11.35
C LYS A 235 -16.42 19.00 -11.09
N LYS A 236 -15.82 18.99 -9.90
CA LYS A 236 -14.68 19.87 -9.57
C LYS A 236 -13.48 19.63 -10.49
N ASN A 237 -13.19 18.37 -10.84
CA ASN A 237 -12.12 18.02 -11.76
C ASN A 237 -12.40 18.50 -13.20
N GLU A 238 -13.66 18.39 -13.64
CA GLU A 238 -14.09 18.90 -14.95
C GLU A 238 -14.00 20.43 -15.01
N ASP A 239 -14.51 21.12 -13.98
CA ASP A 239 -14.44 22.58 -13.87
C ASP A 239 -12.97 23.06 -13.86
N TRP A 240 -12.08 22.38 -13.13
CA TRP A 240 -10.63 22.66 -13.16
C TRP A 240 -10.03 22.46 -14.55
N ARG A 241 -10.31 21.32 -15.22
CA ARG A 241 -9.79 21.05 -16.57
C ARG A 241 -10.33 22.02 -17.62
N ASN A 242 -11.49 22.60 -17.39
CA ASN A 242 -12.09 23.61 -18.26
C ASN A 242 -11.64 25.04 -17.93
N SER A 243 -10.96 25.25 -16.80
CA SER A 243 -10.47 26.56 -16.35
C SER A 243 -9.42 27.16 -17.29
N ALA A 244 -9.37 28.49 -17.33
CA ALA A 244 -8.35 29.23 -18.10
C ALA A 244 -6.93 28.91 -17.61
N GLU A 245 -6.75 28.71 -16.31
CA GLU A 245 -5.45 28.35 -15.74
C GLU A 245 -4.96 26.99 -16.22
N TYR A 246 -5.82 25.97 -16.21
CA TYR A 246 -5.44 24.65 -16.71
C TYR A 246 -5.11 24.69 -18.20
N LYS A 247 -5.89 25.42 -19.01
CA LYS A 247 -5.59 25.63 -20.45
C LYS A 247 -4.23 26.29 -20.63
N ARG A 248 -3.93 27.36 -19.88
CA ARG A 248 -2.62 28.04 -19.89
C ARG A 248 -1.47 27.11 -19.51
N ILE A 249 -1.63 26.29 -18.46
CA ILE A 249 -0.61 25.31 -18.04
C ILE A 249 -0.40 24.27 -19.15
N LYS A 250 -1.48 23.76 -19.74
CA LYS A 250 -1.42 22.78 -20.82
C LYS A 250 -0.71 23.34 -22.05
N GLU A 251 -1.06 24.56 -22.48
CA GLU A 251 -0.40 25.26 -23.59
C GLU A 251 1.07 25.50 -23.30
N ARG A 252 1.43 25.98 -22.11
CA ARG A 252 2.84 26.16 -21.71
C ARG A 252 3.62 24.85 -21.76
N ASN A 253 3.03 23.75 -21.28
CA ASN A 253 3.67 22.44 -21.33
C ASN A 253 3.82 21.93 -22.78
N GLN A 254 2.84 22.21 -23.64
CA GLN A 254 2.93 21.90 -25.07
C GLN A 254 4.02 22.72 -25.77
N MET A 255 4.10 24.03 -25.49
CA MET A 255 5.17 24.89 -25.99
C MET A 255 6.53 24.43 -25.51
N ALA A 256 6.69 24.12 -24.21
CA ALA A 256 7.94 23.60 -23.67
C ALA A 256 8.35 22.27 -24.33
N LYS A 257 7.39 21.37 -24.58
CA LYS A 257 7.65 20.12 -25.31
C LYS A 257 8.06 20.36 -26.76
N SER A 258 7.37 21.28 -27.45
CA SER A 258 7.70 21.68 -28.82
C SER A 258 9.09 22.32 -28.88
N HIS A 259 9.41 23.25 -27.97
CA HIS A 259 10.75 23.81 -27.82
C HIS A 259 11.79 22.73 -27.58
N ALA A 260 11.53 21.77 -26.68
CA ALA A 260 12.49 20.70 -26.43
C ALA A 260 12.74 19.84 -27.69
N GLN A 261 11.70 19.53 -28.47
CA GLN A 261 11.81 18.81 -29.73
C GLN A 261 12.52 19.62 -30.82
N ASN A 262 12.37 20.94 -30.82
CA ASN A 262 12.91 21.83 -31.84
C ASN A 262 14.26 22.45 -31.45
N SER A 263 14.76 22.21 -30.23
CA SER A 263 15.98 22.85 -29.71
C SER A 263 16.99 21.88 -29.11
N TYR A 264 16.63 20.60 -28.88
CA TYR A 264 17.58 19.60 -28.41
C TYR A 264 17.61 18.33 -29.26
N ALA A 265 18.78 17.70 -29.31
CA ALA A 265 19.00 16.36 -29.83
C ALA A 265 19.48 15.43 -28.70
N ILE A 266 19.29 14.13 -28.89
CA ILE A 266 19.85 13.10 -28.00
C ILE A 266 21.11 12.54 -28.65
N VAL A 267 22.24 12.60 -27.96
CA VAL A 267 23.49 11.96 -28.41
C VAL A 267 23.77 10.72 -27.57
N ILE A 268 24.00 9.60 -28.23
CA ILE A 268 24.32 8.31 -27.62
C ILE A 268 25.74 7.93 -28.02
N ASN A 269 26.62 7.70 -27.03
CA ASN A 269 28.00 7.31 -27.27
C ASN A 269 28.17 5.79 -27.21
N GLN A 270 28.51 5.17 -28.34
CA GLN A 270 28.80 3.74 -28.51
C GLN A 270 30.20 3.48 -29.06
N THR A 271 31.10 4.46 -29.00
CA THR A 271 32.44 4.41 -29.61
C THR A 271 33.44 3.50 -28.89
N GLY A 272 33.11 3.04 -27.69
CA GLY A 272 34.06 2.32 -26.83
C GLY A 272 34.96 3.23 -26.00
N GLN A 273 34.87 4.56 -26.18
CA GLN A 273 35.64 5.58 -25.46
C GLN A 273 34.76 6.77 -25.05
N ASP A 274 35.24 7.64 -24.17
CA ASP A 274 34.53 8.89 -23.84
C ASP A 274 34.64 9.88 -25.02
N ILE A 275 33.57 10.63 -25.28
CA ILE A 275 33.56 11.69 -26.29
C ILE A 275 33.34 13.05 -25.65
N TYR A 276 33.95 14.09 -26.20
CA TYR A 276 33.78 15.48 -25.78
C TYR A 276 33.03 16.25 -26.86
N LEU A 277 31.88 16.82 -26.51
CA LEU A 277 31.01 17.57 -27.40
C LEU A 277 31.29 19.07 -27.34
N TYR A 278 31.42 19.68 -28.51
CA TYR A 278 31.64 21.11 -28.69
C TYR A 278 30.59 21.69 -29.63
N ALA A 279 29.94 22.76 -29.16
CA ALA A 279 29.15 23.61 -30.04
C ALA A 279 30.08 24.36 -31.01
N GLU A 280 29.59 24.62 -32.22
CA GLU A 280 30.30 25.45 -33.21
C GLU A 280 30.76 26.78 -32.60
N GLY A 281 32.05 27.08 -32.75
CA GLY A 281 32.67 28.29 -32.20
C GLY A 281 32.95 28.25 -30.68
N SER A 282 32.63 27.16 -29.98
CA SER A 282 32.96 26.97 -28.56
C SER A 282 34.27 26.21 -28.38
N ASN A 283 35.02 26.61 -27.35
CA ASN A 283 36.17 25.87 -26.78
C ASN A 283 35.81 25.12 -25.49
N ASN A 284 34.59 25.32 -24.98
CA ASN A 284 34.08 24.61 -23.81
C ASN A 284 33.27 23.41 -24.28
N GLY A 285 33.75 22.22 -23.91
CA GLY A 285 33.13 20.95 -24.27
C GLY A 285 32.45 20.25 -23.10
N SER A 286 31.47 19.40 -23.40
CA SER A 286 30.81 18.53 -22.43
C SER A 286 31.16 17.07 -22.69
N VAL A 287 31.49 16.30 -21.66
CA VAL A 287 31.84 14.88 -21.82
C VAL A 287 30.58 14.01 -21.85
N ILE A 288 30.51 13.08 -22.81
CA ILE A 288 29.58 11.96 -22.80
C ILE A 288 30.39 10.68 -22.65
N ARG A 289 30.22 10.02 -21.50
CA ARG A 289 30.93 8.78 -21.21
C ARG A 289 30.52 7.66 -22.15
N ASN A 290 31.43 6.71 -22.37
CA ASN A 290 31.13 5.51 -23.16
C ASN A 290 29.88 4.78 -22.62
N GLY A 291 29.00 4.34 -23.52
CA GLY A 291 27.74 3.66 -23.18
C GLY A 291 26.66 4.56 -22.57
N SER A 292 26.88 5.88 -22.49
CA SER A 292 25.93 6.84 -21.94
C SER A 292 25.20 7.64 -23.03
N SER A 293 24.09 8.29 -22.64
CA SER A 293 23.33 9.19 -23.51
C SER A 293 23.04 10.53 -22.83
N VAL A 294 22.93 11.61 -23.61
CA VAL A 294 22.55 12.94 -23.14
C VAL A 294 21.50 13.53 -24.07
N SER A 295 20.38 14.00 -23.50
CA SER A 295 19.20 14.48 -24.24
C SER A 295 19.02 16.00 -24.29
N THR A 296 19.99 16.76 -23.78
CA THR A 296 19.93 18.24 -23.67
C THR A 296 20.94 18.94 -24.58
N ILE A 297 21.40 18.27 -25.65
CA ILE A 297 22.38 18.85 -26.56
C ILE A 297 21.67 19.83 -27.49
N ASP A 298 22.04 21.10 -27.43
CA ASP A 298 21.47 22.16 -28.29
C ASP A 298 21.69 21.81 -29.77
N CYS A 299 20.60 21.54 -30.48
CA CYS A 299 20.62 21.19 -31.90
C CYS A 299 20.43 22.40 -32.81
N THR A 300 20.24 23.61 -32.27
CA THR A 300 20.13 24.85 -33.05
C THR A 300 21.49 25.33 -33.56
N LYS A 301 22.58 24.70 -33.09
CA LYS A 301 23.95 24.90 -33.54
C LYS A 301 24.54 23.58 -34.03
N ASN A 302 25.55 23.68 -34.90
CA ASN A 302 26.31 22.49 -35.24
C ASN A 302 27.05 22.00 -33.98
N GLN A 303 27.07 20.68 -33.76
CA GLN A 303 27.83 20.06 -32.67
C GLN A 303 28.85 19.10 -33.25
N TYR A 304 30.02 19.12 -32.64
CA TYR A 304 31.18 18.35 -33.03
C TYR A 304 31.62 17.51 -31.84
N TYR A 305 32.14 16.32 -32.08
CA TYR A 305 32.79 15.53 -31.03
C TYR A 305 34.26 15.30 -31.30
N THR A 306 35.03 15.15 -30.22
CA THR A 306 36.42 14.67 -30.23
C THR A 306 36.58 13.58 -29.17
N PHE A 307 37.71 12.85 -29.22
CA PHE A 307 38.10 11.90 -28.17
C PHE A 307 39.03 12.53 -27.11
N SER A 308 39.34 13.82 -27.22
CA SER A 308 40.31 14.51 -26.36
C SER A 308 39.72 15.78 -25.77
N ALA A 309 39.88 15.92 -24.45
CA ALA A 309 39.49 17.12 -23.72
C ALA A 309 40.31 18.34 -24.15
N GLY A 310 39.71 19.53 -24.09
CA GLY A 310 40.39 20.81 -24.37
C GLY A 310 40.58 21.16 -25.84
N MET A 311 40.07 20.33 -26.76
CA MET A 311 40.03 20.66 -28.19
C MET A 311 38.93 21.68 -28.52
N SER A 312 38.85 22.12 -29.79
CA SER A 312 37.79 23.01 -30.26
C SER A 312 36.87 22.33 -31.27
N SER A 313 35.71 22.93 -31.53
CA SER A 313 34.79 22.48 -32.59
C SER A 313 35.41 22.39 -33.99
N ARG A 314 36.52 23.10 -34.27
CA ARG A 314 37.23 23.06 -35.56
C ARG A 314 38.01 21.77 -35.80
N GLU A 315 38.34 21.05 -34.74
CA GLU A 315 39.15 19.83 -34.77
C GLU A 315 38.28 18.56 -34.58
N GLY A 316 36.97 18.75 -34.36
CA GLY A 316 36.03 17.66 -34.11
C GLY A 316 35.26 17.18 -35.33
N THR A 317 34.65 16.00 -35.20
CA THR A 317 33.75 15.43 -36.20
C THR A 317 32.33 15.93 -35.96
N LYS A 318 31.71 16.54 -36.98
CA LYS A 318 30.34 17.04 -36.87
C LYS A 318 29.36 15.88 -36.72
N ILE A 319 28.49 15.95 -35.71
CA ILE A 319 27.47 14.93 -35.44
C ILE A 319 26.05 15.48 -35.39
N ILE A 320 25.88 16.78 -35.09
CA ILE A 320 24.59 17.46 -35.16
C ILE A 320 24.72 18.58 -36.16
N THR A 321 23.79 18.64 -37.11
CA THR A 321 23.63 19.78 -38.00
C THR A 321 22.55 20.69 -37.46
N ALA A 322 22.88 21.99 -37.36
CA ALA A 322 22.01 23.03 -36.84
C ALA A 322 20.60 22.95 -37.45
N ASN A 323 19.57 22.90 -36.60
CA ASN A 323 18.14 22.84 -36.91
C ASN A 323 17.67 21.57 -37.66
N GLN A 324 18.56 20.70 -38.10
CA GLN A 324 18.22 19.48 -38.84
C GLN A 324 18.19 18.23 -37.95
N SER A 325 19.00 18.22 -36.89
CA SER A 325 19.09 17.07 -35.97
C SER A 325 18.21 17.22 -34.73
N CYS A 326 17.39 18.26 -34.66
CA CYS A 326 16.50 18.53 -33.53
C CYS A 326 15.45 17.45 -33.37
N GLY A 327 15.26 16.98 -32.13
CA GLY A 327 14.34 15.90 -31.79
C GLY A 327 14.80 14.51 -32.22
N LEU A 328 15.95 14.40 -32.90
CA LEU A 328 16.52 13.13 -33.35
C LEU A 328 17.48 12.55 -32.30
N GLN A 329 17.66 11.23 -32.40
CA GLN A 329 18.72 10.51 -31.72
C GLN A 329 19.91 10.35 -32.67
N VAL A 330 21.08 10.81 -32.26
CA VAL A 330 22.34 10.68 -32.97
C VAL A 330 23.20 9.66 -32.22
N ILE A 331 23.55 8.56 -32.89
CA ILE A 331 24.39 7.51 -32.33
C ILE A 331 25.80 7.68 -32.89
N VAL A 332 26.78 7.88 -32.01
CA VAL A 332 28.21 7.91 -32.36
C VAL A 332 28.78 6.52 -32.09
N LYS A 333 29.39 5.89 -33.08
CA LYS A 333 29.90 4.51 -33.02
C LYS A 333 31.39 4.44 -33.28
#